data_AF-A0A2E3UMB5-F1
#
_entry.id   AF-A0A2E3UMB5-F1
#
_cell.length_a   1.000
_cell.length_b   1.000
_cell.length_c   1.000
_cell.angle_alpha   90.00
_cell.angle_beta   90.00
_cell.angle_gamma   90.00
#
_symmetry.space_group_name_H-M   'P 1'
#
loop_
_entity.id
_entity.type
_entity.pdbx_description
1 polymer ?
#
loop_
_entity_poly.entity_id
_entity_poly.type
_entity_poly.pdbx_seq_one_letter_code
_entity_poly.pdbx_strand_id
1 'polypeptide(L)' 'MQRQWMYTGIILFLFLVLVFGVPLFPEVMAVEIMGPLNLGMLTFLVLHILTPSLAFLYLKQTRGEES' A
#
# COMPACT_ATOMS: atom_id res chain seq x y z
N MET A 1 5.32 -14.08 -17.08
CA MET A 1 6.31 -13.86 -15.99
C MET A 1 6.72 -12.39 -15.79
N GLN A 2 7.09 -11.62 -16.82
CA GLN A 2 7.59 -10.23 -16.64
C GLN A 2 6.61 -9.26 -15.93
N ARG A 3 5.30 -9.36 -16.21
CA ARG A 3 4.26 -8.54 -15.56
C ARG A 3 4.17 -8.77 -14.04
N GLN A 4 4.43 -9.98 -13.59
CA GLN A 4 4.28 -10.37 -12.19
C GLN A 4 5.36 -9.73 -11.31
N TRP A 5 6.60 -9.69 -11.80
CA TRP A 5 7.70 -8.97 -11.16
C TRP A 5 7.45 -7.46 -11.04
N MET A 6 6.79 -6.87 -12.05
CA MET A 6 6.40 -5.47 -11.99
C MET A 6 5.37 -5.22 -10.87
N TYR A 7 4.35 -6.07 -10.73
CA TYR A 7 3.38 -5.95 -9.65
C TYR A 7 4.01 -6.16 -8.27
N THR A 8 4.87 -7.17 -8.12
CA THR A 8 5.61 -7.42 -6.87
C THR A 8 6.49 -6.22 -6.50
N GLY A 9 7.19 -5.63 -7.47
CA GLY A 9 8.01 -4.44 -7.25
C GLY A 9 7.20 -3.23 -6.81
N ILE A 10 6.03 -2.99 -7.43
CA ILE A 10 5.12 -1.90 -7.05
C ILE A 10 4.58 -2.11 -5.62
N ILE A 11 4.15 -3.33 -5.28
CA ILE A 11 3.62 -3.65 -3.95
C ILE A 11 4.69 -3.47 -2.88
N LEU A 12 5.92 -3.94 -3.14
CA LEU A 12 7.05 -3.79 -2.22
C LEU A 12 7.41 -2.31 -2.05
N PHE A 13 7.45 -1.54 -3.14
CA PHE A 13 7.72 -0.11 -3.10
C PHE A 13 6.70 0.65 -2.25
N LEU A 14 5.41 0.40 -2.47
CA LEU A 14 4.33 1.01 -1.67
C LEU A 14 4.43 0.63 -0.20
N PHE A 15 4.77 -0.62 0.11
CA PHE A 15 4.98 -1.08 1.48
C PHE A 15 6.16 -0.36 2.15
N LEU A 16 7.28 -0.19 1.45
CA LEU A 16 8.44 0.53 1.97
C LEU A 16 8.12 2.02 2.20
N VAL A 17 7.41 2.67 1.28
CA VAL A 17 6.94 4.05 1.47
C VAL A 17 6.05 4.16 2.70
N LEU A 18 5.18 3.19 2.96
CA LEU A 18 4.32 3.19 4.15
C LEU A 18 5.12 2.99 5.45
N VAL A 19 6.00 1.99 5.49
CA VAL A 19 6.77 1.63 6.70
C VAL A 19 7.80 2.68 7.06
N PHE A 20 8.47 3.26 6.06
CA PHE A 20 9.55 4.22 6.28
C PHE A 20 9.07 5.68 6.18
N GLY A 21 8.07 5.98 5.35
CA GLY A 21 7.58 7.35 5.18
C GLY A 21 6.95 7.93 6.45
N VAL A 22 6.19 7.11 7.20
CA VAL A 22 5.55 7.53 8.46
C VAL A 22 6.59 7.95 9.53
N PRO A 23 7.60 7.12 9.89
CA PRO A 23 8.57 7.49 10.91
C PRO A 23 9.62 8.51 10.44
N LEU A 24 9.97 8.55 9.14
CA LEU A 24 11.01 9.45 8.64
C LEU A 24 10.48 10.86 8.31
N PHE A 25 9.22 10.99 7.94
CA PHE A 25 8.61 12.28 7.58
C PHE A 25 7.29 12.51 8.32
N PRO A 26 7.28 12.45 9.68
CA PRO A 26 6.08 12.58 10.47
C PRO A 26 5.40 13.93 10.26
N GLU A 27 6.14 15.03 10.09
CA GLU A 27 5.56 16.37 9.91
C GLU A 27 4.86 16.56 8.56
N VAL A 28 5.36 15.90 7.49
CA VAL A 28 4.76 15.93 6.14
C VAL A 28 3.55 15.00 6.05
N MET A 29 3.61 13.85 6.73
CA MET A 29 2.51 12.89 6.84
C MET A 29 1.45 13.31 7.85
N ALA A 30 1.79 14.20 8.78
CA ALA A 30 0.91 14.81 9.76
C ALA A 30 0.54 16.26 9.40
N VAL A 31 0.75 16.69 8.14
CA VAL A 31 0.34 18.01 7.65
C VAL A 31 -1.14 18.18 7.98
N GLU A 32 -1.35 19.04 8.97
CA GLU A 32 -2.62 19.50 9.50
C GLU A 32 -3.47 18.40 10.17
N ILE A 33 -3.12 18.13 11.44
CA ILE A 33 -4.13 17.86 12.47
C ILE A 33 -4.97 19.14 12.67
N MET A 34 -5.74 19.53 11.65
CA MET A 34 -6.75 20.58 11.71
C MET A 34 -8.10 19.93 11.41
N GLY A 35 -8.53 19.01 12.27
CA GLY A 35 -9.82 18.33 12.19
C GLY A 35 -9.76 16.83 12.50
N PRO A 36 -10.91 16.20 12.83
CA PRO A 36 -10.99 14.82 13.34
C PRO A 36 -10.68 13.74 12.30
N LEU A 37 -10.39 14.11 11.05
CA LEU A 37 -10.02 13.17 9.98
C LEU A 37 -8.71 13.63 9.33
N ASN A 38 -7.60 13.10 9.86
CA ASN A 38 -6.27 13.35 9.35
C ASN A 38 -6.12 12.70 7.97
N LEU A 39 -5.84 13.48 6.92
CA LEU A 39 -5.67 12.97 5.55
C LEU A 39 -4.59 11.87 5.50
N GLY A 40 -3.53 11.99 6.29
CA GLY A 40 -2.50 10.96 6.44
C GLY A 40 -3.05 9.64 7.01
N MET A 41 -3.95 9.71 8.00
CA MET A 41 -4.62 8.51 8.52
C MET A 41 -5.57 7.91 7.49
N LEU A 42 -6.28 8.72 6.71
CA LEU A 42 -7.16 8.23 5.65
C LEU A 42 -6.38 7.55 4.53
N THR A 43 -5.28 8.16 4.09
CA THR A 43 -4.35 7.54 3.13
C THR A 43 -3.75 6.26 3.68
N PHE A 44 -3.34 6.24 4.95
CA PHE A 44 -2.86 5.03 5.62
C PHE A 44 -3.93 3.93 5.61
N LEU A 45 -5.17 4.22 6.03
CA LEU A 45 -6.27 3.26 6.06
C LEU A 45 -6.60 2.70 4.68
N VAL A 46 -6.64 3.57 3.66
CA VAL A 46 -6.88 3.19 2.27
C VAL A 46 -5.79 2.23 1.80
N LEU A 47 -4.51 2.57 2.00
CA LEU A 47 -3.39 1.70 1.64
C LEU A 47 -3.42 0.38 2.42
N HIS A 48 -3.75 0.43 3.71
CA HIS A 48 -3.81 -0.75 4.59
C HIS A 48 -4.87 -1.77 4.14
N ILE A 49 -5.96 -1.32 3.50
CA ILE A 49 -7.00 -2.21 2.96
C ILE A 49 -6.68 -2.63 1.52
N LEU A 50 -6.18 -1.70 0.69
CA LEU A 50 -5.89 -1.98 -0.72
C LEU A 50 -4.77 -2.99 -0.89
N THR A 51 -3.67 -2.84 -0.16
CA THR A 51 -2.50 -3.72 -0.31
C THR A 51 -2.81 -5.20 -0.10
N PRO A 52 -3.44 -5.65 1.00
CA PRO A 52 -3.80 -7.05 1.17
C PRO A 52 -4.88 -7.52 0.18
N SER A 53 -5.82 -6.66 -0.20
CA SER A 53 -6.85 -6.98 -1.19
C SER A 53 -6.25 -7.26 -2.57
N LEU A 54 -5.29 -6.43 -2.99
CA LEU A 54 -4.55 -6.63 -4.24
C LEU A 54 -3.66 -7.87 -4.18
N ALA A 55 -2.99 -8.12 -3.06
CA ALA A 55 -2.21 -9.34 -2.86
C ALA A 55 -3.08 -10.59 -2.96
N PHE A 56 -4.28 -10.56 -2.37
CA PHE A 56 -5.24 -11.67 -2.45
C PHE A 56 -5.75 -11.89 -3.87
N LEU A 57 -6.10 -10.82 -4.60
CA LEU A 57 -6.52 -10.91 -6.00
C LEU A 57 -5.40 -11.46 -6.89
N TYR A 58 -4.17 -11.02 -6.68
CA TYR A 58 -3.01 -11.50 -7.40
C TYR A 58 -2.77 -13.00 -7.15
N LEU A 59 -2.81 -13.45 -5.89
CA LEU A 59 -2.70 -14.87 -5.53
C LEU A 59 -3.82 -15.72 -6.12
N LYS A 60 -5.05 -15.19 -6.17
CA LYS A 60 -6.20 -15.86 -6.80
C LYS A 60 -6.00 -15.98 -8.31
N GLN A 61 -5.45 -14.95 -8.96
CA GLN A 61 -5.19 -14.97 -10.39
C GLN A 61 -4.07 -15.96 -10.75
N THR A 62 -2.97 -16.00 -10.01
CA THR A 62 -1.91 -17.01 -10.21
C THR A 62 -2.42 -18.43 -10.04
N ARG A 63 -3.35 -18.65 -9.09
CA ARG A 63 -3.93 -19.98 -8.84
C ARG A 63 -4.95 -20.40 -9.90
N GLY A 64 -5.57 -19.45 -10.61
CA GLY A 64 -6.48 -19.72 -11.73
C GLY A 64 -5.76 -19.86 -13.08
N GLU A 65 -4.56 -19.32 -13.22
CA GLU A 65 -3.69 -19.49 -14.41
C GLU A 65 -2.95 -20.86 -14.43
N GLU A 66 -3.02 -21.65 -13.34
CA GLU A 66 -2.42 -22.99 -13.21
C GLU A 66 -3.41 -24.17 -13.41
N SER A 67 -4.66 -23.90 -13.81
CA SER A 67 -5.67 -24.93 -14.18
C SER A 67 -5.89 -24.99 -15.67
#